data_AF-A0A847VID6-F1
#
_entry.id   AF-A0A847VID6-F1
#
_cell.length_a   1.000
_cell.length_b   1.000
_cell.length_c   1.000
_cell.angle_alpha   90.00
_cell.angle_beta   90.00
_cell.angle_gamma   90.00
#
_symmetry.space_group_name_H-M   'P 1'
#
loop_
_entity.id
_entity.type
_entity.pdbx_description
1 polymer ?
#
loop_
_entity_poly.entity_id
_entity_poly.type
_entity_poly.pdbx_seq_one_letter_code
_entity_poly.pdbx_strand_id
1 'polypeptide(L)' 'MSDKRRVLLLEDGGAPALPTALEDALRAHGAEILRMRLDAPCDALLDALAEGWLPVLVGPAGPAADH' A
#
# COMPACT_ATOMS: atom_id res chain seq x y z
N MET A 1 -13.10 11.17 17.11
CA MET A 1 -13.06 11.00 15.64
C MET A 1 -12.16 9.83 15.37
N SER A 2 -12.66 8.73 14.80
CA SER A 2 -11.80 7.60 14.45
C SER A 2 -10.88 8.05 13.32
N ASP A 3 -9.59 8.13 13.63
CA ASP A 3 -8.54 8.41 12.66
C ASP A 3 -8.59 7.31 11.59
N LYS A 4 -9.18 7.60 10.43
CA LYS A 4 -9.25 6.62 9.34
C LYS A 4 -7.82 6.38 8.86
N ARG A 5 -7.34 5.15 9.03
CA ARG A 5 -5.99 4.77 8.63
C ARG A 5 -5.84 4.94 7.12
N ARG A 6 -4.98 5.86 6.68
CA ARG A 6 -4.68 6.10 5.26
C ARG A 6 -3.51 5.21 4.84
N VAL A 7 -3.74 4.36 3.85
CA VAL A 7 -2.75 3.39 3.36
C VAL A 7 -2.50 3.64 1.88
N LEU A 8 -1.23 3.87 1.53
CA LEU A 8 -0.75 3.99 0.17
C LEU A 8 -0.14 2.66 -0.25
N LEU A 9 -0.86 1.91 -1.08
CA LEU A 9 -0.37 0.66 -1.64
C LEU A 9 0.52 0.96 -2.84
N LEU A 10 1.79 0.59 -2.70
CA LEU A 10 2.79 0.70 -3.75
C LEU A 10 2.80 -0.58 -4.59
N GLU A 11 2.63 -0.42 -5.90
CA GLU A 11 2.70 -1.51 -6.87
C GLU A 11 4.03 -1.48 -7.58
N ASP A 12 4.82 -2.54 -7.40
CA ASP A 12 6.02 -2.73 -8.20
C ASP A 12 5.64 -3.13 -9.62
N GLY A 13 6.12 -2.38 -10.61
CA GLY A 13 5.76 -2.57 -12.02
C GLY A 13 6.25 -3.89 -12.62
N GLY A 14 7.12 -4.63 -11.94
CA GLY A 14 7.58 -5.97 -12.30
C GLY A 14 6.95 -7.09 -11.46
N ALA A 15 6.20 -6.76 -10.42
CA ALA A 15 5.54 -7.72 -9.54
C ALA A 15 4.13 -8.08 -10.04
N PRO A 16 3.62 -9.27 -9.70
CA PRO A 16 2.20 -9.56 -9.88
C PRO A 16 1.36 -8.51 -9.14
N ALA A 17 0.28 -8.06 -9.78
CA ALA A 17 -0.63 -7.08 -9.22
C ALA A 17 -1.04 -7.49 -7.79
N LEU A 18 -1.09 -6.51 -6.89
CA LEU A 18 -1.49 -6.75 -5.51
C LEU A 18 -2.85 -7.45 -5.47
N PRO A 19 -3.02 -8.51 -4.65
CA PRO A 19 -4.26 -9.24 -4.58
C PRO A 19 -5.37 -8.31 -4.07
N THR A 20 -6.49 -8.25 -4.79
CA THR A 20 -7.68 -7.46 -4.42
C THR A 20 -8.16 -7.76 -2.99
N ALA A 21 -7.95 -8.99 -2.52
CA ALA A 21 -8.28 -9.43 -1.16
C ALA A 21 -7.57 -8.61 -0.06
N LEU A 22 -6.36 -8.09 -0.32
CA LEU A 22 -5.65 -7.24 0.64
C LEU A 22 -6.33 -5.88 0.77
N GLU A 23 -6.72 -5.26 -0.35
CA GLU A 23 -7.47 -4.01 -0.32
C GLU A 23 -8.80 -4.15 0.40
N ASP A 24 -9.56 -5.21 0.09
CA ASP A 24 -10.82 -5.49 0.76
C ASP A 24 -10.65 -5.68 2.26
N ALA A 25 -9.62 -6.42 2.69
CA ALA A 25 -9.31 -6.60 4.11
C ALA A 25 -8.97 -5.26 4.80
N LEU A 26 -8.14 -4.43 4.17
CA LEU A 26 -7.77 -3.12 4.72
C LEU A 26 -8.99 -2.19 4.81
N ARG A 27 -9.85 -2.15 3.78
CA ARG A 27 -11.11 -1.39 3.81
C ARG A 27 -12.06 -1.91 4.88
N ALA A 28 -12.17 -3.22 5.07
CA ALA A 28 -12.98 -3.82 6.14
C ALA A 28 -12.50 -3.42 7.54
N HIS A 29 -11.21 -3.12 7.70
CA HIS A 29 -10.63 -2.55 8.93
C HIS A 29 -10.73 -1.01 9.02
N GLY A 30 -11.49 -0.38 8.12
CA GLY A 30 -11.75 1.06 8.12
C GLY A 30 -10.62 1.91 7.54
N ALA A 31 -9.72 1.31 6.74
CA ALA A 31 -8.66 2.05 6.06
C ALA A 31 -9.16 2.72 4.77
N GLU A 32 -8.62 3.90 4.48
CA GLU A 32 -8.67 4.51 3.16
C GLU A 32 -7.46 4.01 2.36
N ILE A 33 -7.66 3.69 1.08
CA ILE A 33 -6.65 3.09 0.22
C ILE A 33 -6.39 3.99 -0.99
N LEU A 34 -5.12 4.29 -1.23
CA LEU A 34 -4.61 4.91 -2.46
C LEU A 34 -3.62 3.95 -3.12
N ARG A 35 -3.76 3.69 -4.42
CA ARG A 35 -2.78 2.89 -5.19
C ARG A 35 -1.84 3.83 -5.93
N MET A 36 -0.56 3.51 -5.91
CA MET A 36 0.46 4.22 -6.66
C MET A 36 1.50 3.22 -7.14
N ARG A 37 2.04 3.43 -8.34
CA ARG A 37 3.12 2.58 -8.84
C ARG A 37 4.46 3.01 -8.22
N LEU A 38 5.34 2.06 -7.98
CA LEU A 38 6.67 2.32 -7.42
C LEU A 38 7.55 3.15 -8.38
N ASP A 39 7.29 3.08 -9.69
CA ASP A 39 7.95 3.88 -10.73
C ASP A 39 7.32 5.28 -10.90
N ALA A 40 6.34 5.66 -10.08
CA ALA A 40 5.80 7.01 -10.07
C ALA A 40 6.85 8.05 -9.62
N PRO A 41 6.71 9.32 -10.04
CA PRO A 41 7.62 10.38 -9.62
C PRO A 41 7.72 10.45 -8.09
N CYS A 42 8.94 10.63 -7.57
CA CYS A 42 9.16 10.74 -6.12
C CYS A 42 8.32 11.84 -5.48
N ASP A 43 8.04 12.94 -6.18
CA ASP A 43 7.22 14.04 -5.69
C ASP A 43 5.80 13.57 -5.32
N ALA A 44 5.19 12.69 -6.12
CA ALA A 44 3.87 12.13 -5.82
C ALA A 44 3.86 11.28 -4.54
N LEU A 45 4.96 10.57 -4.26
CA LEU A 45 5.14 9.83 -3.00
C LEU A 45 5.32 10.79 -1.82
N LEU A 46 6.09 11.86 -2.00
CA LEU A 46 6.31 12.87 -0.96
C LEU A 46 5.00 13.61 -0.63
N ASP A 47 4.20 13.95 -1.63
CA ASP A 47 2.89 14.57 -1.46
C ASP A 47 1.95 13.65 -0.67
N ALA A 48 1.87 12.37 -1.04
CA ALA A 48 1.05 11.40 -0.31
C ALA A 48 1.51 11.23 1.16
N LEU A 49 2.82 11.21 1.41
CA LEU A 49 3.36 11.18 2.77
C LEU A 49 2.97 12.43 3.57
N ALA A 50 3.02 13.61 2.96
CA ALA A 50 2.62 14.87 3.58
C ALA A 50 1.12 14.90 3.90
N GLU A 51 0.29 14.25 3.09
CA GLU A 51 -1.15 14.07 3.32
C GLU A 51 -1.48 12.98 4.36
N GLY A 52 -0.46 12.34 4.95
CA GLY A 52 -0.61 11.35 6.02
C GLY A 52 -0.90 9.94 5.52
N TRP A 53 -0.61 9.63 4.25
CA TRP A 53 -0.70 8.26 3.75
C TRP A 53 0.50 7.42 4.20
N LEU A 54 0.24 6.23 4.76
CA LEU A 54 1.29 5.29 5.13
C LEU A 54 1.64 4.37 3.94
N PRO A 55 2.87 4.41 3.41
CA PRO A 55 3.26 3.59 2.27
C PRO A 55 3.43 2.12 2.68
N VAL A 56 2.85 1.22 1.89
CA VAL A 56 2.94 -0.22 2.05
C VAL A 56 3.29 -0.83 0.71
N LEU A 57 4.45 -1.48 0.65
CA LEU A 57 4.87 -2.29 -0.48
C LEU A 57 4.69 -3.76 -0.11
N VAL A 58 3.99 -4.51 -0.95
CA VAL A 58 3.91 -5.97 -0.78
C VAL A 58 4.84 -6.60 -1.80
N GLY A 59 5.95 -7.15 -1.30
CA GLY A 59 6.83 -7.96 -2.11
C GLY A 59 6.22 -9.35 -2.39
N PRO A 60 6.83 -10.12 -3.30
CA PRO A 60 6.54 -11.54 -3.37
C PRO A 60 6.69 -12.15 -1.97
N ALA A 61 5.82 -13.10 -1.62
CA ALA A 61 6.03 -13.90 -0.41
C ALA A 61 7.43 -14.52 -0.52
N GLY A 62 8.40 -13.99 0.24
CA GLY A 62 9.68 -14.65 0.41
C GLY A 62 9.42 -16.07 0.91
N PRO A 63 10.38 -17.01 0.73
CA PRO A 63 10.23 -18.34 1.33
C PRO A 63 9.86 -18.15 2.79
N ALA A 64 8.74 -18.73 3.21
CA ALA A 64 8.26 -18.62 4.58
C ALA A 64 9.44 -18.88 5.51
N ALA A 65 9.89 -17.85 6.23
CA ALA A 65 10.89 -18.04 7.24
C ALA A 65 10.21 -18.89 8.32
N ASP A 66 10.54 -20.19 8.33
CA ASP A 66 10.23 -21.11 9.41
C ASP A 66 10.74 -20.46 10.70
N HIS A 67 9.81 -19.99 11.54
CA HIS A 67 10.09 -19.44 12.87
C HIS A 67 9.46 -20.32 13.92
#